data_AF-A0A820HR03-F1
#
_entry.id   AF-A0A820HR03-F1
#
_cell.length_a   1.000
_cell.length_b   1.000
_cell.length_c   1.000
_cell.angle_alpha   90.00
_cell.angle_beta   90.00
_cell.angle_gamma   90.00
#
_symmetry.space_group_name_H-M   'P 1'
#
loop_
_entity.id
_entity.type
_entity.pdbx_description
1 polymer ?
#
loop_
_entity_poly.entity_id
_entity_poly.type
_entity_poly.pdbx_seq_one_letter_code
_entity_poly.pdbx_strand_id
1 'polypeptide(L)'
;NDTKPELSIYALLSSSDIRSSLSQADAVLFFVGTNSVRFFPGREIIHQVQQIIFSVQQNYPHLNQPGKISISLTFPCFYPLRGKLSEDLMYDINVYNHELQLLSSTMNFNILDFHITNYHLDGDKMHIQPRFLGYIINSITNHYDQVIETVSPPTLPTPPTPPASAVPDNKKAPQSSNRSSEAL
;
A
#
# COMPACT_ATOMS: atom_id res chain seq x y z
N ASN A 1 26.34 26.54 -3.84
CA ASN A 1 25.00 25.92 -4.00
C ASN A 1 24.61 25.30 -2.69
N ASP A 2 23.88 26.07 -1.90
CA ASP A 2 23.48 25.75 -0.52
C ASP A 2 22.54 24.55 -0.48
N THR A 3 23.08 23.38 -0.15
CA THR A 3 22.29 22.22 0.25
C THR A 3 21.66 22.52 1.61
N LYS A 4 20.42 23.02 1.61
CA LYS A 4 19.62 23.12 2.84
C LYS A 4 19.41 21.69 3.37
N PRO A 5 19.99 21.32 4.53
CA PRO A 5 19.88 19.95 5.05
C PRO A 5 18.44 19.53 5.31
N GLU A 6 17.59 20.52 5.59
CA GLU A 6 16.13 20.43 5.78
C GLU A 6 15.39 19.86 4.56
N LEU A 7 15.96 20.00 3.36
CA LEU A 7 15.41 19.45 2.10
C LEU A 7 15.94 18.04 1.79
N SER A 8 16.83 17.50 2.62
CA SER A 8 17.26 16.11 2.48
C SER A 8 16.12 15.17 2.88
N ILE A 9 16.00 14.04 2.18
CA ILE A 9 14.97 13.04 2.49
C ILE A 9 15.10 12.52 3.93
N TYR A 10 16.32 12.49 4.48
CA TYR A 10 16.57 12.13 5.87
C TYR A 10 15.97 13.14 6.86
N ALA A 11 16.11 14.44 6.59
CA ALA A 11 15.48 15.47 7.40
C ALA A 11 13.94 15.38 7.32
N LEU A 12 13.40 15.10 6.13
CA LEU A 12 11.96 14.92 5.91
C LEU A 12 11.41 13.68 6.64
N LEU A 13 12.10 12.54 6.55
CA LEU A 13 11.74 11.32 7.29
C LEU A 13 11.93 11.46 8.82
N SER A 14 12.76 12.42 9.25
CA SER A 14 12.98 12.73 10.66
C SER A 14 12.01 13.77 11.22
N SER A 15 11.22 14.43 10.36
CA SER A 15 10.22 15.41 10.79
C SER A 15 9.13 14.73 11.63
N SER A 16 8.67 15.42 12.69
CA SER A 16 7.63 14.90 13.59
C SER A 16 6.37 14.47 12.84
N ASP A 17 5.97 15.24 11.84
CA ASP A 17 4.71 15.06 11.15
C ASP A 17 4.76 13.83 10.25
N ILE A 18 5.84 13.69 9.47
CA ILE A 18 6.04 12.51 8.62
C ILE A 18 6.20 11.26 9.47
N ARG A 19 6.94 11.34 10.59
CA ARG A 19 7.07 10.21 11.51
C ARG A 19 5.74 9.80 12.10
N SER A 20 4.91 10.77 12.52
CA SER A 20 3.57 10.51 13.03
C SER A 20 2.70 9.85 11.97
N SER A 21 2.69 10.36 10.73
CA SER A 21 1.94 9.75 9.62
C SER A 21 2.41 8.33 9.32
N LEU A 22 3.73 8.09 9.23
CA LEU A 22 4.29 6.76 8.97
C LEU A 22 3.98 5.77 10.11
N SER A 23 3.96 6.24 11.36
CA SER A 23 3.64 5.40 12.53
C SER A 23 2.20 4.87 12.53
N GLN A 24 1.29 5.55 11.84
CA GLN A 24 -0.12 5.18 11.76
C GLN A 24 -0.55 4.69 10.37
N ALA A 25 0.34 4.77 9.37
CA ALA A 25 0.03 4.40 8.01
C ALA A 25 -0.17 2.88 7.87
N ASP A 26 -1.28 2.48 7.24
CA ASP A 26 -1.50 1.09 6.85
C ASP A 26 -0.64 0.64 5.69
N ALA A 27 -0.21 1.58 4.84
CA ALA A 27 0.70 1.38 3.72
C ALA A 27 1.23 2.73 3.22
N VAL A 28 2.30 2.71 2.42
CA VAL A 28 2.96 3.91 1.88
C VAL A 28 3.28 3.70 0.40
N LEU A 29 2.98 4.72 -0.41
CA LEU A 29 3.37 4.82 -1.81
C LEU A 29 4.38 5.95 -2.00
N PHE A 30 5.54 5.63 -2.56
CA PHE A 30 6.57 6.60 -2.90
C PHE A 30 6.52 6.96 -4.39
N PHE A 31 6.43 8.26 -4.69
CA PHE A 31 6.65 8.83 -6.03
C PHE A 31 8.05 9.41 -6.09
N VAL A 32 8.99 8.69 -6.69
CA VAL A 32 10.41 9.06 -6.71
C VAL A 32 10.97 8.94 -8.12
N GLY A 33 11.89 9.84 -8.46
CA GLY A 33 12.83 9.64 -9.57
C GLY A 33 12.72 10.67 -10.68
N THR A 34 11.53 11.09 -11.13
CA THR A 34 11.38 11.93 -12.35
C THR A 34 12.20 13.22 -12.33
N ASN A 35 12.30 13.90 -11.19
CA ASN A 35 13.18 15.06 -11.06
C ASN A 35 14.65 14.67 -10.88
N SER A 36 14.94 13.66 -10.07
CA SER A 36 16.30 13.23 -9.75
C SER A 36 17.06 12.74 -10.98
N VAL A 37 16.43 11.93 -11.85
CA VAL A 37 17.05 11.37 -13.08
C VAL A 37 17.41 12.43 -14.13
N ARG A 38 16.87 13.65 -13.99
CA ARG A 38 17.24 14.81 -14.81
C ARG A 38 18.57 15.42 -14.39
N PHE A 39 19.01 15.16 -13.16
CA PHE A 39 20.24 15.72 -12.59
C PHE A 39 21.33 14.68 -12.35
N PHE A 40 20.95 13.44 -12.05
CA PHE A 40 21.85 12.37 -11.65
C PHE A 40 21.59 11.11 -12.50
N PRO A 41 22.62 10.28 -12.75
CA PRO A 41 22.44 8.97 -13.35
C PRO A 41 21.47 8.10 -12.55
N GLY A 42 20.70 7.25 -13.22
CA GLY A 42 19.67 6.42 -12.57
C GLY A 42 20.21 5.58 -11.41
N ARG A 43 21.41 5.01 -11.56
CA ARG A 43 22.07 4.16 -10.55
C ARG A 43 22.39 4.88 -9.24
N GLU A 44 22.77 6.15 -9.28
CA GLU A 44 23.07 6.92 -8.05
C GLU A 44 21.82 7.12 -7.20
N ILE A 45 20.67 7.29 -7.85
CA ILE A 45 19.38 7.51 -7.19
C ILE A 45 18.91 6.23 -6.49
N ILE A 46 19.19 5.06 -7.08
CA ILE A 46 18.81 3.75 -6.51
C ILE A 46 19.43 3.51 -5.15
N HIS A 47 20.70 3.89 -4.95
CA HIS A 47 21.34 3.80 -3.64
C HIS A 47 20.61 4.62 -2.57
N GLN A 48 20.12 5.82 -2.92
CA GLN A 48 19.36 6.65 -2.00
C GLN A 48 17.98 6.04 -1.70
N VAL A 49 17.31 5.49 -2.73
CA VAL A 49 16.04 4.76 -2.55
C VAL A 49 16.21 3.59 -1.59
N GLN A 50 17.26 2.78 -1.77
CA GLN A 50 17.58 1.67 -0.87
C GLN A 50 17.70 2.14 0.58
N GLN A 51 18.42 3.24 0.83
CA GLN A 51 18.59 3.76 2.19
C GLN A 51 17.27 4.27 2.79
N ILE A 52 16.42 4.90 1.98
CA ILE A 52 15.09 5.36 2.43
C ILE A 52 14.24 4.16 2.86
N ILE A 53 14.14 3.14 2.01
CA ILE A 53 13.33 1.95 2.29
C ILE A 53 13.87 1.22 3.53
N PHE A 54 15.18 1.06 3.64
CA PHE A 54 15.80 0.48 4.81
C PHE A 54 15.46 1.26 6.08
N SER A 55 15.55 2.60 6.04
CA SER A 55 15.20 3.45 7.17
C SER A 55 13.74 3.31 7.57
N VAL A 56 12.81 3.28 6.61
CA VAL A 56 11.37 3.08 6.89
C VAL A 56 11.15 1.73 7.55
N GLN A 57 11.73 0.66 6.98
CA GLN A 57 11.55 -0.70 7.47
C GLN A 57 12.11 -0.93 8.89
N GLN A 58 13.21 -0.26 9.23
CA GLN A 58 13.80 -0.33 10.57
C GLN A 58 12.97 0.41 11.62
N ASN A 59 12.35 1.54 11.26
CA ASN A 59 11.65 2.40 12.21
C ASN A 59 10.14 2.10 12.32
N TYR A 60 9.55 1.45 11.32
CA TYR A 60 8.12 1.20 11.23
C TYR A 60 7.84 -0.28 10.91
N PRO A 61 7.97 -1.20 11.88
CA PRO A 61 7.89 -2.64 11.63
C PRO A 61 6.58 -3.12 11.00
N HIS A 62 5.47 -2.40 11.22
CA HIS A 62 4.17 -2.72 10.61
C HIS A 62 4.18 -2.54 9.08
N LEU A 63 5.09 -1.71 8.55
CA LEU A 63 5.28 -1.51 7.12
C LEU A 63 6.20 -2.58 6.47
N ASN A 64 6.74 -3.52 7.23
CA ASN A 64 7.60 -4.59 6.69
C ASN A 64 6.81 -5.73 6.04
N GLN A 65 5.47 -5.73 6.18
CA GLN A 65 4.65 -6.76 5.58
C GLN A 65 4.58 -6.60 4.05
N PRO A 66 4.41 -7.70 3.29
CA PRO A 66 4.27 -7.63 1.84
C PRO A 66 3.19 -6.63 1.40
N GLY A 67 3.53 -5.82 0.41
CA GLY A 67 2.63 -4.82 -0.19
C GLY A 67 2.37 -3.55 0.62
N LYS A 68 2.90 -3.44 1.84
CA LYS A 68 2.76 -2.24 2.67
C LYS A 68 3.62 -1.08 2.20
N ILE A 69 4.75 -1.36 1.54
CA ILE A 69 5.58 -0.36 0.88
C ILE A 69 5.44 -0.57 -0.63
N SER A 70 5.11 0.51 -1.34
CA SER A 70 5.07 0.53 -2.80
C SER A 70 5.88 1.72 -3.33
N ILE A 71 6.52 1.54 -4.49
CA ILE A 71 7.21 2.62 -5.20
C ILE A 71 6.72 2.63 -6.64
N SER A 72 6.35 3.81 -7.14
CA SER A 72 5.98 3.96 -8.54
C SER A 72 7.20 3.91 -9.46
N LEU A 73 7.08 3.29 -10.62
CA LEU A 73 8.06 3.52 -11.68
C LEU A 73 8.08 5.01 -12.08
N THR A 74 9.27 5.52 -12.39
CA THR A 74 9.41 6.88 -12.93
C THR A 74 8.78 6.94 -14.31
N PHE A 75 7.93 7.95 -14.53
CA PHE A 75 7.30 8.21 -15.82
C PHE A 75 8.33 8.59 -16.88
N PRO A 76 8.03 8.35 -18.17
CA PRO A 76 8.78 8.96 -19.25
C PRO A 76 8.88 10.47 -19.06
N CYS A 77 10.05 11.03 -19.35
CA CYS A 77 10.29 12.47 -19.28
C CYS A 77 11.17 12.86 -20.47
N PHE A 78 10.71 13.85 -21.22
CA PHE A 78 11.42 14.35 -22.40
C PHE A 78 11.84 15.81 -22.23
N TYR A 79 11.97 16.25 -20.98
CA TYR A 79 12.39 17.60 -20.60
C TYR A 79 13.74 17.58 -19.86
N PRO A 80 14.84 17.34 -20.58
CA PRO A 80 16.17 17.25 -19.98
C PRO A 80 16.64 18.59 -19.40
N LEU A 81 17.61 18.52 -18.50
CA LEU A 81 18.29 19.68 -17.94
C LEU A 81 19.78 19.63 -18.27
N ARG A 82 20.44 20.79 -18.19
CA ARG A 82 21.91 20.94 -18.26
C ARG A 82 22.54 20.40 -19.56
N GLY A 83 21.83 20.51 -20.69
CA GLY A 83 22.35 20.11 -22.00
C GLY A 83 22.35 18.60 -22.26
N LYS A 84 21.74 17.80 -21.37
CA LYS A 84 21.49 16.38 -21.59
C LYS A 84 20.51 16.18 -22.76
N LEU A 85 20.71 15.15 -23.58
CA LEU A 85 19.77 14.81 -24.65
C LEU A 85 18.56 14.08 -24.07
N SER A 86 17.41 14.16 -24.76
CA SER A 86 16.19 13.49 -24.33
C SER A 86 16.36 11.96 -24.34
N GLU A 87 17.14 11.44 -25.27
CA GLU A 87 17.49 10.02 -25.40
C GLU A 87 18.30 9.54 -24.19
N ASP A 88 19.30 10.32 -23.76
CA ASP A 88 20.10 10.02 -22.56
C ASP A 88 19.24 10.06 -21.30
N LEU A 89 18.27 10.97 -21.23
CA LEU A 89 17.33 11.03 -20.11
C LEU A 89 16.44 9.78 -20.07
N MET A 90 15.90 9.37 -21.22
CA MET A 90 15.10 8.16 -21.31
C MET A 90 15.94 6.91 -20.99
N TYR A 91 17.21 6.86 -21.40
CA TYR A 91 18.13 5.80 -21.00
C TYR A 91 18.28 5.71 -19.48
N ASP A 92 18.55 6.85 -18.80
CA ASP A 92 18.68 6.87 -17.35
C ASP A 92 17.39 6.51 -16.61
N ILE A 93 16.23 6.90 -17.15
CA ILE A 93 14.92 6.49 -16.62
C ILE A 93 14.76 4.97 -16.72
N ASN A 94 15.11 4.38 -17.87
CA ASN A 94 15.00 2.93 -18.05
C ASN A 94 15.96 2.18 -17.13
N VAL A 95 17.19 2.67 -16.97
CA VAL A 95 18.15 2.11 -16.00
C VAL A 95 17.61 2.22 -14.58
N TYR A 96 17.12 3.40 -14.18
CA TYR A 96 16.50 3.58 -12.85
C TYR A 96 15.34 2.61 -12.62
N ASN A 97 14.39 2.54 -13.55
CA ASN A 97 13.22 1.67 -13.42
C ASN A 97 13.59 0.18 -13.37
N HIS A 98 14.58 -0.25 -14.16
CA HIS A 98 15.07 -1.63 -14.12
C HIS A 98 15.72 -1.97 -12.78
N GLU A 99 16.64 -1.13 -12.30
CA GLU A 99 17.31 -1.33 -11.01
C GLU A 99 16.31 -1.25 -9.84
N LEU A 100 15.28 -0.41 -9.95
CA LEU A 100 14.20 -0.33 -8.95
C LEU A 100 13.41 -1.64 -8.87
N GLN A 101 13.13 -2.28 -10.00
CA GLN A 101 12.50 -3.61 -10.04
C GLN A 101 13.37 -4.66 -9.36
N LEU A 102 14.68 -4.69 -9.60
CA LEU A 102 15.61 -5.60 -8.92
C LEU A 102 15.64 -5.35 -7.41
N LEU A 103 15.69 -4.08 -7.01
CA LEU A 103 15.68 -3.68 -5.61
C LEU A 103 14.39 -4.10 -4.90
N SER A 104 13.25 -4.02 -5.59
CA SER A 104 11.93 -4.41 -5.05
C SER A 104 11.88 -5.85 -4.57
N SER A 105 12.50 -6.76 -5.33
CA SER A 105 12.59 -8.18 -4.96
C SER A 105 13.53 -8.41 -3.78
N THR A 106 14.60 -7.62 -3.69
CA THR A 106 15.60 -7.74 -2.62
C THR A 106 15.09 -7.17 -1.30
N MET A 107 14.30 -6.09 -1.34
CA MET A 107 13.82 -5.37 -0.15
C MET A 107 12.33 -5.60 0.15
N ASN A 108 11.67 -6.50 -0.60
CA ASN A 108 10.28 -6.89 -0.40
C ASN A 108 9.30 -5.70 -0.38
N PHE A 109 9.34 -4.86 -1.42
CA PHE A 109 8.34 -3.83 -1.67
C PHE A 109 7.69 -4.00 -3.04
N ASN A 110 6.51 -3.42 -3.24
CA ASN A 110 5.79 -3.51 -4.50
C ASN A 110 6.19 -2.41 -5.49
N ILE A 111 6.21 -2.76 -6.77
CA ILE A 111 6.32 -1.79 -7.86
C ILE A 111 4.92 -1.48 -8.38
N LEU A 112 4.61 -0.19 -8.50
CA LEU A 112 3.40 0.27 -9.15
C LEU A 112 3.75 0.88 -10.51
N ASP A 113 3.36 0.22 -11.58
CA ASP A 113 3.44 0.76 -12.93
C ASP A 113 2.08 1.36 -13.32
N PHE A 114 2.07 2.67 -13.53
CA PHE A 114 0.90 3.39 -14.01
C PHE A 114 0.75 3.33 -15.52
N HIS A 115 1.64 2.67 -16.26
CA HIS A 115 1.63 2.57 -17.72
C HIS A 115 1.55 3.94 -18.43
N ILE A 116 2.20 4.94 -17.83
CA ILE A 116 2.22 6.30 -18.36
C ILE A 116 3.13 6.36 -19.58
N THR A 117 2.53 6.68 -20.72
CA THR A 117 3.21 6.95 -22.00
C THR A 117 3.23 8.45 -22.32
N ASN A 118 3.97 8.84 -23.37
CA ASN A 118 4.03 10.23 -23.87
C ASN A 118 2.64 10.86 -24.17
N TYR A 119 1.63 10.05 -24.50
CA TYR A 119 0.26 10.53 -24.73
C TYR A 119 -0.36 11.17 -23.48
N HIS A 120 0.05 10.72 -22.29
CA HIS A 120 -0.48 11.19 -21.02
C HIS A 120 0.22 12.45 -20.50
N LEU A 121 1.36 12.84 -21.09
CA LEU A 121 2.18 13.95 -20.62
C LEU A 121 1.73 15.28 -21.22
N ASP A 122 1.85 16.35 -20.44
CA ASP A 122 1.48 17.70 -20.83
C ASP A 122 2.44 18.29 -21.89
N GLY A 123 2.21 19.54 -22.30
CA GLY A 123 3.03 20.25 -23.26
C GLY A 123 4.51 20.31 -22.87
N ASP A 124 4.82 20.31 -21.58
CA ASP A 124 6.19 20.30 -21.06
C ASP A 124 6.89 18.93 -21.11
N LYS A 125 6.17 17.88 -21.50
CA LYS A 125 6.69 16.51 -21.61
C LYS A 125 7.29 15.95 -20.32
N MET A 126 6.81 16.42 -19.18
CA MET A 126 7.25 15.98 -17.85
C MET A 126 6.08 15.70 -16.91
N HIS A 127 5.07 16.57 -16.87
CA HIS A 127 3.92 16.41 -15.99
C HIS A 127 2.80 15.65 -16.68
N ILE A 128 1.96 14.97 -15.89
CA ILE A 128 0.76 14.29 -16.40
C ILE A 128 -0.30 15.36 -16.71
N GLN A 129 -0.98 15.24 -17.84
CA GLN A 129 -2.09 16.14 -18.17
C GLN A 129 -3.22 15.99 -17.13
N PRO A 130 -3.86 17.09 -16.70
CA PRO A 130 -4.91 17.05 -15.69
C PRO A 130 -6.03 16.04 -15.96
N ARG A 131 -6.38 15.82 -17.23
CA ARG A 131 -7.42 14.86 -17.65
C ARG A 131 -7.10 13.40 -17.34
N PHE A 132 -5.83 13.04 -17.10
CA PHE A 132 -5.42 11.67 -16.75
C PHE A 132 -5.17 11.47 -15.24
N LEU A 133 -5.38 12.50 -14.40
CA LEU A 133 -5.20 12.35 -12.95
C LEU A 133 -6.18 11.33 -12.35
N GLY A 134 -7.41 11.29 -12.83
CA GLY A 134 -8.40 10.28 -12.39
C GLY A 134 -7.95 8.84 -12.68
N TYR A 135 -7.21 8.63 -13.78
CA TYR A 135 -6.64 7.33 -14.10
C TYR A 135 -5.58 6.91 -13.08
N ILE A 136 -4.66 7.81 -12.72
CA ILE A 136 -3.65 7.56 -11.67
C ILE A 136 -4.30 7.25 -10.33
N ILE A 137 -5.28 8.06 -9.91
CA ILE A 137 -5.99 7.89 -8.64
C ILE A 137 -6.66 6.51 -8.61
N ASN A 138 -7.38 6.12 -9.66
CA ASN A 138 -8.02 4.81 -9.74
C ASN A 138 -7.01 3.67 -9.66
N SER A 139 -5.84 3.79 -10.31
CA SER A 139 -4.77 2.79 -10.18
C SER A 139 -4.25 2.67 -8.76
N ILE A 140 -4.08 3.78 -8.03
CA ILE A 140 -3.66 3.77 -6.62
C ILE A 140 -4.74 3.10 -5.75
N THR A 141 -6.00 3.50 -5.91
CA THR A 141 -7.12 2.95 -5.15
C THR A 141 -7.25 1.45 -5.38
N ASN A 142 -7.30 1.00 -6.63
CA ASN A 142 -7.40 -0.42 -6.96
C ASN A 142 -6.24 -1.25 -6.39
N HIS A 143 -5.02 -0.70 -6.41
CA HIS A 143 -3.85 -1.37 -5.83
C HIS A 143 -4.01 -1.57 -4.32
N TYR A 144 -4.41 -0.54 -3.59
CA TYR A 144 -4.52 -0.64 -2.13
C TYR A 144 -5.79 -1.35 -1.65
N ASP A 145 -6.89 -1.30 -2.40
CA ASP A 145 -8.07 -2.10 -2.11
C ASP A 145 -7.71 -3.60 -2.10
N GLN A 146 -6.94 -4.06 -3.10
CA GLN A 146 -6.45 -5.45 -3.16
C GLN A 146 -5.50 -5.79 -2.00
N VAL A 147 -4.60 -4.88 -1.64
CA VAL A 147 -3.66 -5.08 -0.52
C VAL A 147 -4.38 -5.13 0.83
N ILE A 148 -5.46 -4.36 1.02
CA ILE A 148 -6.23 -4.35 2.27
C ILE A 148 -7.12 -5.59 2.37
N GLU A 149 -7.79 -5.98 1.29
CA GLU A 149 -8.64 -7.17 1.25
C GLU A 149 -7.86 -8.46 1.55
N THR A 150 -6.61 -8.56 1.07
CA THR A 150 -5.75 -9.73 1.30
C THR A 150 -5.20 -9.84 2.72
N VAL A 151 -5.22 -8.76 3.51
CA VAL A 151 -4.73 -8.73 4.91
C VAL A 151 -5.87 -8.92 5.92
N SER A 152 -7.14 -8.97 5.46
CA SER A 152 -8.28 -9.26 6.33
C SER A 152 -8.16 -10.68 6.91
N PRO A 153 -8.21 -10.85 8.24
CA PRO A 153 -8.07 -12.18 8.85
C PRO A 153 -9.20 -13.09 8.36
N PRO A 154 -8.94 -14.40 8.14
CA PRO A 154 -9.99 -15.34 7.83
C PRO A 154 -11.06 -15.23 8.90
N THR A 155 -12.29 -14.94 8.49
CA THR A 155 -13.47 -14.97 9.36
C THR A 155 -13.42 -16.27 10.15
N LEU A 156 -13.14 -16.18 11.45
CA LEU A 156 -13.19 -17.34 12.34
C LEU A 156 -14.56 -18.00 12.14
N PRO A 157 -14.63 -19.30 11.88
CA PRO A 157 -15.91 -19.98 11.72
C PRO A 157 -16.74 -19.70 12.98
N THR A 158 -17.92 -19.13 12.77
CA THR A 158 -18.89 -18.85 13.83
C THR A 158 -19.06 -20.14 14.62
N PRO A 159 -18.85 -20.14 15.95
CA PRO A 159 -19.07 -21.33 16.76
C PRO A 159 -20.49 -21.84 16.48
N PRO A 160 -20.67 -23.16 16.26
CA PRO A 160 -21.99 -23.70 16.03
C PRO A 160 -22.89 -23.33 17.21
N THR A 161 -24.02 -22.70 16.92
CA THR A 161 -25.05 -22.37 17.91
C THR A 161 -25.34 -23.64 18.71
N PRO A 162 -25.13 -23.65 20.05
CA PRO A 162 -25.41 -24.84 20.84
C PRO A 162 -26.89 -25.22 20.64
N PRO A 163 -27.19 -26.51 20.44
CA PRO A 163 -28.56 -26.96 20.26
C PRO A 163 -29.38 -26.54 21.48
N ALA A 164 -30.53 -25.93 21.23
CA ALA A 164 -31.48 -25.52 22.26
C ALA A 164 -31.72 -26.69 23.20
N SER A 165 -31.38 -26.50 24.49
CA SER A 165 -31.62 -27.50 25.52
C SER A 165 -33.09 -27.91 25.48
N ALA A 166 -33.33 -29.18 25.17
CA ALA A 166 -34.66 -29.76 25.19
C ALA A 166 -35.27 -29.56 26.59
N VAL A 167 -36.36 -28.82 26.64
CA VAL A 167 -37.23 -28.70 27.82
C VAL A 167 -37.70 -30.11 28.17
N PRO A 168 -37.50 -30.60 29.42
CA PRO A 168 -37.99 -31.91 29.80
C PRO A 168 -39.53 -31.93 29.81
N ASP A 169 -40.08 -32.81 28.98
CA ASP A 169 -41.51 -33.15 28.91
C ASP A 169 -41.98 -33.65 30.28
N ASN A 170 -42.83 -32.85 30.93
CA ASN A 170 -43.39 -33.16 32.23
C ASN A 170 -44.51 -34.20 32.05
N LYS A 171 -44.26 -35.44 32.48
CA LYS A 171 -45.18 -36.58 32.37
C LYS A 171 -46.49 -36.30 33.11
N LYS A 172 -47.59 -36.40 32.35
CA LYS A 172 -48.98 -36.40 32.80
C LYS A 172 -49.24 -37.65 33.65
N ALA A 173 -49.62 -37.48 34.91
CA ALA A 173 -50.07 -38.56 35.79
C ALA A 173 -51.52 -38.99 35.44
N PRO A 174 -51.87 -40.28 35.52
CA PRO A 174 -53.24 -40.74 35.32
C PRO A 174 -54.06 -40.59 36.61
N GLN A 175 -55.18 -39.86 36.52
CA GLN A 175 -56.23 -39.87 37.55
C GLN A 175 -56.99 -41.19 37.48
N SER A 176 -56.84 -42.04 38.52
CA SER A 176 -57.76 -43.14 38.78
C SER A 176 -58.95 -42.62 39.60
N SER A 177 -60.13 -42.69 39.00
CA SER A 177 -61.40 -42.50 39.68
C SER A 177 -61.77 -43.79 40.43
N ASN A 178 -61.82 -43.75 41.75
CA ASN A 178 -62.50 -44.76 42.54
C ASN A 178 -63.77 -44.19 43.19
N ARG A 179 -64.80 -45.02 43.10
CA ARG A 179 -66.21 -44.84 43.46
C ARG A 179 -66.45 -44.97 44.97
N SER A 180 -67.48 -44.25 45.42
CA SER A 180 -68.53 -44.64 46.39
C SER A 180 -68.15 -44.98 47.84
N SER A 181 -68.73 -44.26 48.82
CA SER A 181 -70.03 -44.64 49.43
C SER A 181 -70.39 -43.73 50.62
N GLU A 182 -71.63 -43.24 50.57
CA GLU A 182 -72.64 -43.04 51.63
C GLU A 182 -72.24 -42.69 53.07
N ALA A 183 -72.85 -41.60 53.55
CA ALA A 183 -73.52 -41.55 54.85
C ALA A 183 -74.83 -40.74 54.72
N LEU A 184 -75.92 -41.37 55.19
CA LEU A 184 -77.32 -40.93 55.38
C LEU A 184 -78.30 -41.10 54.21
#